data_AF-A0A3L7NL00-F1
#
_entry.id   AF-A0A3L7NL00-F1
#
_cell.length_a   1.000
_cell.length_b   1.000
_cell.length_c   1.000
_cell.angle_alpha   90.00
_cell.angle_beta   90.00
_cell.angle_gamma   90.00
#
_symmetry.space_group_name_H-M   'P 1'
#
loop_
_entity.id
_entity.type
_entity.pdbx_description
1 polymer ?
#
loop_
_entity_poly.entity_id
_entity_poly.type
_entity_poly.pdbx_seq_one_letter_code
_entity_poly.pdbx_strand_id
1 'polypeptide(L)'
;MGGIIAHSTQSFGYHPQRQCAPLLRTISTRSDHLAAAWRGSRIRSRFPQPHHRPMTTPEHTLVGVHLALALGWQRSIGWPAVALAGVASNVPDWDGLPMLVDMQAFEAGHRVWGHNLLAIAIASGFLAWSQVRWRWCDRIAAQVWRMVDRTAVPGSQGPTGKLSGACALGIAAAAQLVHLPCDLVVSGGHGLSDWPIRPLWPFSEVAFVFPLIPWGDVGPTVILMAGAIWAAKHPAQVTAVSAVTLAFLGVYLVARGWARGMLPI
;
A
#
# COMPACT_ATOMS: atom_id res chain seq x y z
N MET A 1 -4.03 -17.74 59.95
CA MET A 1 -4.59 -16.46 59.46
C MET A 1 -3.76 -16.11 58.22
N GLY A 2 -4.11 -16.53 57.00
CA GLY A 2 -5.28 -16.17 56.19
C GLY A 2 -4.87 -15.01 55.26
N GLY A 3 -4.98 -15.03 53.94
CA GLY A 3 -5.46 -15.99 52.96
C GLY A 3 -5.21 -15.42 51.55
N ILE A 4 -5.04 -16.31 50.58
CA ILE A 4 -4.82 -16.05 49.15
C ILE A 4 -6.17 -15.67 48.50
N ILE A 5 -6.19 -14.68 47.59
CA ILE A 5 -7.36 -14.37 46.74
C ILE A 5 -6.99 -14.63 45.28
N ALA A 6 -7.63 -15.66 44.71
CA ALA A 6 -7.76 -15.92 43.29
C ALA A 6 -9.13 -15.42 42.83
N HIS A 7 -9.21 -14.73 41.69
CA HIS A 7 -10.48 -14.36 41.07
C HIS A 7 -10.84 -15.32 39.93
N SER A 8 -12.02 -15.91 40.12
CA SER A 8 -12.75 -16.83 39.24
C SER A 8 -13.33 -16.11 38.02
N THR A 9 -13.20 -16.74 36.86
CA THR A 9 -13.86 -16.37 35.59
C THR A 9 -15.31 -16.83 35.59
N GLN A 10 -16.22 -15.87 35.43
CA GLN A 10 -17.66 -16.11 35.25
C GLN A 10 -17.94 -16.76 33.89
N SER A 11 -18.83 -17.75 33.96
CA SER A 11 -19.43 -18.51 32.87
C SER A 11 -20.45 -17.67 32.07
N PHE A 12 -20.38 -17.78 30.75
CA PHE A 12 -21.39 -17.26 29.82
C PHE A 12 -22.65 -18.13 29.85
N GLY A 13 -23.76 -17.52 30.26
CA GLY A 13 -25.10 -18.10 30.23
C GLY A 13 -25.78 -17.91 28.87
N TYR A 14 -26.28 -19.02 28.34
CA TYR A 14 -27.13 -19.14 27.16
C TYR A 14 -28.54 -18.61 27.48
N HIS A 15 -29.09 -17.69 26.67
CA HIS A 15 -30.49 -17.24 26.80
C HIS A 15 -31.29 -17.54 25.52
N PRO A 16 -32.39 -18.31 25.60
CA PRO A 16 -33.23 -18.63 24.45
C PRO A 16 -34.30 -17.57 24.16
N GLN A 17 -34.74 -17.61 22.90
CA GLN A 17 -35.81 -16.86 22.24
C GLN A 17 -37.04 -16.57 23.11
N ARG A 18 -37.56 -15.34 23.02
CA ARG A 18 -38.99 -15.06 23.23
C ARG A 18 -39.53 -14.16 22.12
N GLN A 19 -40.47 -14.74 21.39
CA GLN A 19 -41.43 -14.08 20.52
C GLN A 19 -42.36 -13.21 21.37
N CYS A 20 -42.55 -11.95 20.97
CA CYS A 20 -43.69 -11.13 21.36
C CYS A 20 -44.08 -10.21 20.20
N ALA A 21 -45.24 -10.46 19.62
CA ALA A 21 -46.10 -9.52 18.91
C ALA A 21 -47.55 -9.93 19.24
N PRO A 22 -48.60 -9.12 19.00
CA PRO A 22 -48.68 -7.73 18.54
C PRO A 22 -49.64 -6.85 19.39
N LEU A 23 -49.61 -5.51 19.30
CA LEU A 23 -50.85 -4.68 19.36
C LEU A 23 -50.63 -3.20 18.96
N LEU A 24 -51.15 -2.88 17.78
CA LEU A 24 -51.78 -1.64 17.27
C LEU A 24 -51.56 -0.31 18.03
N ARG A 25 -50.99 0.69 17.34
CA ARG A 25 -51.67 1.98 17.13
C ARG A 25 -51.20 2.71 15.86
N THR A 26 -52.21 3.07 15.09
CA THR A 26 -52.24 3.76 13.81
C THR A 26 -51.84 5.23 13.97
N ILE A 27 -50.78 5.68 13.27
CA ILE A 27 -50.62 7.09 12.86
C ILE A 27 -50.27 7.09 11.38
N SER A 28 -51.29 7.29 10.56
CA SER A 28 -51.21 7.55 9.13
C SER A 28 -50.64 8.95 8.91
N THR A 29 -49.41 9.05 8.41
CA THR A 29 -48.87 10.27 7.79
C THR A 29 -48.26 9.93 6.42
N ARG A 30 -49.12 9.90 5.41
CA ARG A 30 -48.94 10.53 4.10
C ARG A 30 -47.49 10.66 3.59
N SER A 31 -46.83 9.55 3.26
CA SER A 31 -45.57 9.53 2.48
C SER A 31 -45.47 8.37 1.47
N ASP A 32 -46.56 7.66 1.19
CA ASP A 32 -46.56 6.43 0.40
C ASP A 32 -46.72 6.60 -1.13
N HIS A 33 -46.63 7.82 -1.67
CA HIS A 33 -46.82 8.04 -3.12
C HIS A 33 -45.56 8.40 -3.92
N LEU A 34 -44.36 8.41 -3.32
CA LEU A 34 -43.10 8.61 -4.06
C LEU A 34 -42.16 7.39 -4.06
N ALA A 35 -42.49 6.32 -3.34
CA ALA A 35 -41.67 5.10 -3.28
C ALA A 35 -42.03 4.03 -4.36
N ALA A 36 -42.95 4.35 -5.30
CA ALA A 36 -43.46 3.40 -6.29
C ALA A 36 -42.86 3.53 -7.71
N ALA A 37 -41.99 4.51 -7.98
CA ALA A 37 -41.47 4.76 -9.33
C ALA A 37 -40.08 4.12 -9.61
N TRP A 38 -39.49 3.40 -8.65
CA TRP A 38 -38.13 2.81 -8.79
C TRP A 38 -38.13 1.27 -8.80
N ARG A 39 -39.18 0.68 -9.38
CA ARG A 39 -39.25 -0.76 -9.65
C ARG A 39 -39.42 -1.00 -11.14
N GLY A 40 -38.31 -1.33 -11.82
CA GLY A 40 -38.41 -2.11 -13.06
C GLY A 40 -37.57 -1.66 -14.24
N SER A 41 -36.24 -1.71 -14.13
CA SER A 41 -35.40 -2.04 -15.29
C SER A 41 -34.19 -2.88 -14.84
N ARG A 42 -34.49 -4.13 -14.47
CA ARG A 42 -33.46 -5.18 -14.38
C ARG A 42 -33.01 -5.54 -15.79
N ILE A 43 -32.31 -4.63 -16.46
CA ILE A 43 -31.55 -4.93 -17.67
C ILE A 43 -30.39 -5.80 -17.20
N ARG A 44 -30.55 -7.12 -17.32
CA ARG A 44 -29.44 -8.07 -17.23
C ARG A 44 -28.49 -7.73 -18.38
N SER A 45 -27.48 -6.92 -18.11
CA SER A 45 -26.36 -6.73 -19.04
C SER A 45 -25.66 -8.08 -19.21
N ARG A 46 -25.96 -8.78 -20.31
CA ARG A 46 -25.29 -10.02 -20.74
C ARG A 46 -23.91 -9.75 -21.35
N PHE A 47 -23.24 -8.68 -20.94
CA PHE A 47 -21.87 -8.45 -21.39
C PHE A 47 -20.93 -9.15 -20.41
N PRO A 48 -20.06 -10.07 -20.88
CA PRO A 48 -19.00 -10.60 -20.04
C PRO A 48 -18.18 -9.41 -19.54
N GLN A 49 -18.16 -9.21 -18.22
CA GLN A 49 -17.32 -8.20 -17.61
C GLN A 49 -15.88 -8.52 -18.02
N PRO A 50 -15.17 -7.61 -18.71
CA PRO A 50 -13.78 -7.86 -19.06
C PRO A 50 -13.03 -8.19 -17.77
N HIS A 51 -12.37 -9.33 -17.75
CA HIS A 51 -11.52 -9.75 -16.64
C HIS A 51 -10.36 -8.76 -16.56
N HIS A 52 -10.55 -7.67 -15.81
CA HIS A 52 -9.47 -6.79 -15.42
C HIS A 52 -8.55 -7.60 -14.52
N ARG A 53 -7.39 -7.98 -15.04
CA ARG A 53 -6.33 -8.61 -14.24
C ARG A 53 -5.68 -7.50 -13.43
N PRO A 54 -5.90 -7.45 -12.11
CA PRO A 54 -5.25 -6.44 -11.31
C PRO A 54 -3.76 -6.74 -11.24
N MET A 55 -2.95 -5.72 -11.50
CA MET A 55 -1.50 -5.77 -11.30
C MET A 55 -1.12 -4.48 -10.56
N THR A 56 -0.69 -4.59 -9.30
CA THR A 56 -0.30 -3.42 -8.47
C THR A 56 1.02 -3.61 -7.69
N THR A 57 1.81 -4.65 -8.00
CA THR A 57 3.08 -4.90 -7.29
C THR A 57 4.27 -4.05 -7.78
N PRO A 58 4.46 -3.76 -9.09
CA PRO A 58 5.65 -3.01 -9.49
C PRO A 58 5.63 -1.54 -9.04
N GLU A 59 4.45 -0.94 -8.84
CA GLU A 59 4.31 0.48 -8.52
C GLU A 59 5.00 0.85 -7.21
N HIS A 60 4.73 0.11 -6.14
CA HIS A 60 5.33 0.37 -4.82
C HIS A 60 6.85 0.23 -4.88
N THR A 61 7.35 -0.82 -5.54
CA THR A 61 8.78 -0.97 -5.83
C THR A 61 9.35 0.26 -6.52
N LEU A 62 8.70 0.72 -7.58
CA LEU A 62 9.18 1.83 -8.40
C LEU A 62 9.11 3.17 -7.66
N VAL A 63 8.11 3.39 -6.80
CA VAL A 63 8.05 4.57 -5.93
C VAL A 63 9.24 4.58 -4.98
N GLY A 64 9.55 3.47 -4.32
CA GLY A 64 10.72 3.35 -3.44
C GLY A 64 12.05 3.59 -4.18
N VAL A 65 12.19 3.02 -5.38
CA VAL A 65 13.37 3.21 -6.25
C VAL A 65 13.50 4.68 -6.68
N HIS A 66 12.43 5.27 -7.22
CA HIS A 66 12.46 6.68 -7.66
C HIS A 66 12.69 7.64 -6.50
N LEU A 67 12.14 7.37 -5.32
CA LEU A 67 12.41 8.16 -4.11
C LEU A 67 13.91 8.16 -3.78
N ALA A 68 14.52 6.98 -3.72
CA ALA A 68 15.95 6.86 -3.43
C ALA A 68 16.82 7.56 -4.48
N LEU A 69 16.46 7.47 -5.76
CA LEU A 69 17.17 8.13 -6.86
C LEU A 69 16.99 9.66 -6.83
N ALA A 70 15.78 10.14 -6.56
CA ALA A 70 15.45 11.56 -6.44
C ALA A 70 16.16 12.21 -5.24
N LEU A 71 16.36 11.47 -4.15
CA LEU A 71 17.14 11.91 -2.98
C LEU A 71 18.66 11.78 -3.17
N GLY A 72 19.13 11.25 -4.29
CA GLY A 72 20.56 11.13 -4.57
C GLY A 72 21.28 10.04 -3.76
N TRP A 73 20.56 9.04 -3.22
CA TRP A 73 21.16 7.97 -2.41
C TRP A 73 22.08 7.05 -3.19
N GLN A 74 21.86 6.86 -4.49
CA GLN A 74 22.77 6.15 -5.38
C GLN A 74 24.18 6.78 -5.46
N ARG A 75 24.29 8.12 -5.32
CA ARG A 75 25.55 8.88 -5.36
C ARG A 75 26.19 8.94 -3.99
N SER A 76 25.42 9.23 -2.95
CA SER A 76 25.94 9.43 -1.59
C SER A 76 26.16 8.14 -0.80
N ILE A 77 25.35 7.11 -1.03
CA ILE A 77 25.36 5.84 -0.26
C ILE A 77 25.67 4.64 -1.17
N GLY A 78 25.14 4.64 -2.40
CA GLY A 78 25.33 3.59 -3.40
C GLY A 78 24.06 2.86 -3.78
N TRP A 79 24.17 2.03 -4.82
CA TRP A 79 23.07 1.21 -5.32
C TRP A 79 22.42 0.26 -4.31
N PRO A 80 23.12 -0.29 -3.29
CA PRO A 80 22.47 -1.06 -2.24
C PRO A 80 21.37 -0.28 -1.51
N ALA A 81 21.49 1.05 -1.38
CA ALA A 81 20.45 1.89 -0.79
C ALA A 81 19.18 1.95 -1.66
N VAL A 82 19.35 2.07 -2.99
CA VAL A 82 18.24 2.08 -3.95
C VAL A 82 17.54 0.73 -3.97
N ALA A 83 18.30 -0.37 -3.96
CA ALA A 83 17.75 -1.72 -3.89
C ALA A 83 16.98 -1.96 -2.58
N LEU A 84 17.55 -1.55 -1.44
CA LEU A 84 16.88 -1.65 -0.15
C LEU A 84 15.58 -0.83 -0.13
N ALA A 85 15.59 0.39 -0.69
CA ALA A 85 14.39 1.23 -0.77
C ALA A 85 13.28 0.55 -1.59
N GLY A 86 13.61 -0.04 -2.74
CA GLY A 86 12.66 -0.77 -3.56
C GLY A 86 12.11 -2.04 -2.90
N VAL A 87 12.90 -2.77 -2.11
CA VAL A 87 12.38 -3.91 -1.34
C VAL A 87 11.50 -3.42 -0.19
N ALA A 88 12.00 -2.45 0.58
CA ALA A 88 11.31 -1.92 1.75
C ALA A 88 9.93 -1.36 1.39
N SER A 89 9.80 -0.67 0.26
CA SER A 89 8.50 -0.14 -0.19
C SER A 89 7.46 -1.22 -0.48
N ASN A 90 7.79 -2.50 -0.67
CA ASN A 90 6.76 -3.54 -0.86
C ASN A 90 6.42 -4.27 0.42
N VAL A 91 7.22 -4.11 1.48
CA VAL A 91 7.03 -4.91 2.69
C VAL A 91 5.66 -4.69 3.32
N PRO A 92 5.09 -3.47 3.41
CA PRO A 92 3.76 -3.26 4.00
C PRO A 92 2.66 -4.15 3.37
N ASP A 93 2.77 -4.45 2.07
CA ASP A 93 1.81 -5.30 1.34
C ASP A 93 1.88 -6.80 1.71
N TRP A 94 2.73 -7.19 2.67
CA TRP A 94 2.72 -8.57 3.20
C TRP A 94 1.33 -8.95 3.75
N ASP A 95 0.55 -7.97 4.20
CA ASP A 95 -0.84 -8.16 4.65
C ASP A 95 -1.84 -8.46 3.50
N GLY A 96 -1.38 -8.42 2.25
CA GLY A 96 -2.14 -8.88 1.08
C GLY A 96 -2.01 -10.38 0.80
N LEU A 97 -1.07 -11.09 1.45
CA LEU A 97 -0.89 -12.54 1.29
C LEU A 97 -2.13 -13.40 1.59
N PRO A 98 -3.01 -13.06 2.56
CA PRO A 98 -4.24 -13.81 2.81
C PRO A 98 -5.14 -13.94 1.59
N MET A 99 -5.05 -13.04 0.61
CA MET A 99 -5.82 -13.09 -0.65
C MET A 99 -5.62 -14.41 -1.40
N LEU A 100 -4.48 -15.08 -1.20
CA LEU A 100 -4.17 -16.37 -1.84
C LEU A 100 -4.96 -17.55 -1.25
N VAL A 101 -5.53 -17.39 -0.05
CA VAL A 101 -6.17 -18.48 0.70
C VAL A 101 -7.64 -18.14 1.00
N ASP A 102 -7.92 -16.93 1.48
CA ASP A 102 -9.26 -16.50 1.89
C ASP A 102 -9.46 -15.00 1.66
N MET A 103 -10.46 -14.65 0.84
CA MET A 103 -10.81 -13.27 0.54
C MET A 103 -11.36 -12.54 1.77
N GLN A 104 -12.04 -13.26 2.67
CA GLN A 104 -12.58 -12.65 3.88
C GLN A 104 -11.45 -12.25 4.86
N ALA A 105 -10.47 -13.13 5.05
CA ALA A 105 -9.26 -12.80 5.81
C ALA A 105 -8.46 -11.65 5.17
N PHE A 106 -8.38 -11.60 3.84
CA PHE A 106 -7.78 -10.47 3.12
C PHE A 106 -8.52 -9.17 3.43
N GLU A 107 -9.84 -9.10 3.25
CA GLU A 107 -10.60 -7.88 3.53
C GLU A 107 -10.50 -7.42 4.99
N ALA A 108 -10.39 -8.36 5.94
CA ALA A 108 -10.25 -8.05 7.36
C ALA A 108 -8.83 -7.58 7.76
N GLY A 109 -7.80 -8.07 7.07
CA GLY A 109 -6.40 -7.84 7.43
C GLY A 109 -5.66 -6.82 6.57
N HIS A 110 -6.07 -6.67 5.31
CA HIS A 110 -5.39 -5.80 4.34
C HIS A 110 -5.46 -4.34 4.79
N ARG A 111 -4.31 -3.66 4.77
CA ARG A 111 -4.11 -2.29 5.26
C ARG A 111 -4.29 -2.07 6.75
N VAL A 112 -4.42 -3.15 7.52
CA VAL A 112 -4.42 -3.12 8.98
C VAL A 112 -3.11 -3.66 9.52
N TRP A 113 -2.66 -4.83 9.05
CA TRP A 113 -1.53 -5.52 9.67
C TRP A 113 -0.16 -4.98 9.23
N GLY A 114 0.00 -4.61 7.96
CA GLY A 114 1.27 -4.11 7.42
C GLY A 114 1.35 -2.58 7.32
N HIS A 115 0.21 -1.91 7.23
CA HIS A 115 0.11 -0.48 6.94
C HIS A 115 -0.08 0.39 8.18
N ASN A 116 0.58 0.04 9.29
CA ASN A 116 0.57 0.83 10.52
C ASN A 116 2.01 1.14 10.96
N LEU A 117 2.17 2.20 11.77
CA LEU A 117 3.49 2.70 12.17
C LEU A 117 4.28 1.67 12.99
N LEU A 118 3.61 0.84 13.79
CA LEU A 118 4.26 -0.20 14.58
C LEU A 118 4.85 -1.29 13.67
N ALA A 119 4.07 -1.79 12.72
CA ALA A 119 4.49 -2.78 11.74
C ALA A 119 5.64 -2.25 10.87
N ILE A 120 5.53 -1.00 10.39
CA ILE A 120 6.59 -0.33 9.63
C ILE A 120 7.88 -0.24 10.45
N ALA A 121 7.80 0.14 11.74
CA ALA A 121 8.98 0.23 12.60
C ALA A 121 9.66 -1.14 12.79
N ILE A 122 8.87 -2.19 13.08
CA ILE A 122 9.38 -3.55 13.26
C ILE A 122 10.00 -4.07 11.95
N ALA A 123 9.28 -3.94 10.83
CA ALA A 123 9.73 -4.36 9.51
C ALA A 123 11.00 -3.62 9.08
N SER A 124 11.06 -2.31 9.30
CA SER A 124 12.27 -1.51 9.02
C SER A 124 13.47 -1.96 9.86
N GLY A 125 13.24 -2.23 11.16
CA GLY A 125 14.26 -2.79 12.05
C GLY A 125 14.79 -4.14 11.55
N PHE A 126 13.88 -5.04 11.17
CA PHE A 126 14.22 -6.36 10.64
C PHE A 126 14.98 -6.28 9.30
N LEU A 127 14.52 -5.43 8.37
CA LEU A 127 15.20 -5.21 7.09
C LEU A 127 16.60 -4.62 7.29
N ALA A 128 16.75 -3.62 8.15
CA ALA A 128 18.04 -3.01 8.45
C ALA A 128 19.00 -4.03 9.09
N TRP A 129 18.54 -4.77 10.09
CA TRP A 129 19.32 -5.82 10.74
C TRP A 129 19.74 -6.90 9.74
N SER A 130 18.81 -7.43 8.94
CA SER A 130 19.07 -8.48 7.96
C SER A 130 20.06 -8.02 6.89
N GLN A 131 19.92 -6.78 6.41
CA GLN A 131 20.81 -6.19 5.42
C GLN A 131 22.22 -6.00 5.99
N VAL A 132 22.38 -5.53 7.23
CA VAL A 132 23.70 -5.42 7.88
C VAL A 132 24.32 -6.80 8.12
N ARG A 133 23.52 -7.77 8.56
CA ARG A 133 23.99 -9.12 8.94
C ARG A 133 24.40 -9.98 7.74
N TRP A 134 23.64 -9.95 6.66
CA TRP A 134 23.81 -10.84 5.50
C TRP A 134 24.22 -10.14 4.22
N ARG A 135 24.10 -8.80 4.17
CA ARG A 135 24.50 -7.99 3.01
C ARG A 135 23.85 -8.47 1.71
N TRP A 136 22.56 -8.82 1.79
CA TRP A 136 21.87 -9.47 0.68
C TRP A 136 21.71 -8.52 -0.51
N CYS A 137 21.50 -7.21 -0.31
CA CYS A 137 21.48 -6.24 -1.41
C CYS A 137 22.82 -6.24 -2.19
N ASP A 138 23.95 -6.29 -1.48
CA ASP A 138 25.28 -6.31 -2.11
C ASP A 138 25.47 -7.58 -2.93
N ARG A 139 25.05 -8.74 -2.39
CA ARG A 139 25.17 -10.04 -3.05
C ARG A 139 24.28 -10.14 -4.28
N ILE A 140 23.03 -9.70 -4.18
CA ILE A 140 22.10 -9.67 -5.31
C ILE A 140 22.62 -8.73 -6.39
N ALA A 141 23.06 -7.52 -6.02
CA ALA A 141 23.64 -6.57 -6.97
C ALA A 141 24.87 -7.16 -7.67
N ALA A 142 25.78 -7.80 -6.92
CA ALA A 142 26.94 -8.47 -7.50
C ALA A 142 26.56 -9.67 -8.39
N GLN A 143 25.47 -10.36 -8.11
CA GLN A 143 24.95 -11.45 -8.95
C GLN A 143 24.34 -10.91 -10.24
N VAL A 144 23.49 -9.89 -10.17
CA VAL A 144 22.92 -9.21 -11.35
C VAL A 144 24.03 -8.62 -12.22
N TRP A 145 25.02 -7.97 -11.60
CA TRP A 145 26.17 -7.41 -12.31
C TRP A 145 27.02 -8.45 -13.05
N ARG A 146 26.98 -9.72 -12.64
CA ARG A 146 27.62 -10.82 -13.37
C ARG A 146 26.80 -11.29 -14.57
N MET A 147 25.50 -11.04 -14.58
CA MET A 147 24.58 -11.43 -15.65
C MET A 147 24.43 -10.35 -16.74
N VAL A 148 24.68 -9.08 -16.39
CA VAL A 148 24.57 -7.95 -17.32
C VAL A 148 25.88 -7.78 -18.09
N ASP A 149 25.77 -7.55 -19.41
CA ASP A 149 26.92 -7.24 -20.25
C ASP A 149 27.60 -5.95 -19.76
N ARG A 150 28.84 -6.08 -19.31
CA ARG A 150 29.63 -4.99 -18.72
C ARG A 150 29.98 -3.90 -19.72
N THR A 151 29.90 -4.18 -21.02
CA THR A 151 30.14 -3.19 -22.07
C THR A 151 29.00 -2.17 -22.17
N ALA A 152 27.82 -2.50 -21.66
CA ALA A 152 26.62 -1.67 -21.76
C ALA A 152 26.49 -0.57 -20.68
N VAL A 153 27.32 -0.59 -19.62
CA VAL A 153 27.22 0.40 -18.51
C VAL A 153 28.57 1.05 -18.20
N PRO A 154 29.03 2.01 -19.03
CA PRO A 154 30.26 2.75 -18.78
C PRO A 154 30.13 3.66 -17.53
N GLY A 155 31.14 3.64 -16.65
CA GLY A 155 31.31 4.67 -15.63
C GLY A 155 30.67 4.43 -14.27
N SER A 156 30.08 3.26 -14.00
CA SER A 156 29.60 2.92 -12.65
C SER A 156 30.76 2.49 -11.73
N GLN A 157 31.59 3.42 -11.28
CA GLN A 157 32.38 3.18 -10.07
C GLN A 157 31.41 3.26 -8.88
N GLY A 158 30.93 2.10 -8.43
CA GLY A 158 29.95 2.03 -7.36
C GLY A 158 30.54 2.52 -6.03
N PRO A 159 29.75 3.17 -5.17
CA PRO A 159 30.14 3.38 -3.79
C PRO A 159 30.43 2.03 -3.14
N THR A 160 31.66 1.83 -2.69
CA THR A 160 32.13 0.59 -2.04
C THR A 160 31.87 0.60 -0.53
N GLY A 161 31.16 1.63 -0.04
CA GLY A 161 30.86 1.81 1.37
C GLY A 161 29.89 0.76 1.90
N LYS A 162 30.16 0.23 3.09
CA LYS A 162 29.20 -0.60 3.82
C LYS A 162 28.04 0.28 4.27
N LEU A 163 26.80 -0.10 3.95
CA LEU A 163 25.62 0.56 4.48
C LEU A 163 25.59 0.40 6.01
N SER A 164 25.68 1.51 6.74
CA SER A 164 25.58 1.48 8.21
C SER A 164 24.16 1.05 8.63
N GLY A 165 24.02 0.44 9.82
CA GLY A 165 22.71 0.03 10.32
C GLY A 165 21.73 1.19 10.45
N ALA A 166 22.20 2.36 10.88
CA ALA A 166 21.39 3.57 10.97
C ALA A 166 20.90 4.04 9.59
N CYS A 167 21.77 4.02 8.56
CA CYS A 167 21.37 4.35 7.20
C CYS A 167 20.37 3.34 6.64
N ALA A 168 20.59 2.03 6.85
CA ALA A 168 19.67 0.99 6.41
C ALA A 168 18.28 1.14 7.06
N LEU A 169 18.23 1.44 8.36
CA LEU A 169 16.99 1.69 9.08
C LEU A 169 16.27 2.93 8.55
N GLY A 170 16.99 4.04 8.35
CA GLY A 170 16.42 5.27 7.81
C GLY A 170 15.84 5.11 6.41
N ILE A 171 16.56 4.40 5.52
CA ILE A 171 16.09 4.09 4.16
C ILE A 171 14.84 3.23 4.20
N ALA A 172 14.86 2.14 4.98
CA ALA A 172 13.74 1.21 5.06
C ALA A 172 12.49 1.87 5.65
N ALA A 173 12.66 2.71 6.68
CA ALA A 173 11.56 3.45 7.29
C ALA A 173 11.00 4.51 6.32
N ALA A 174 11.86 5.29 5.66
CA ALA A 174 11.41 6.31 4.71
C ALA A 174 10.65 5.71 3.53
N ALA A 175 11.15 4.61 2.94
CA ALA A 175 10.49 3.93 1.83
C ALA A 175 9.11 3.37 2.24
N GLN A 176 9.00 2.75 3.41
CA GLN A 176 7.73 2.24 3.93
C GLN A 176 6.77 3.34 4.37
N LEU A 177 7.26 4.47 4.89
CA LEU A 177 6.39 5.59 5.28
C LEU A 177 5.78 6.29 4.08
N VAL A 178 6.49 6.37 2.95
CA VAL A 178 5.94 6.91 1.68
C VAL A 178 4.85 6.00 1.11
N HIS A 179 4.87 4.70 1.45
CA HIS A 179 3.82 3.77 1.07
C HIS A 179 2.44 4.13 1.65
N LEU A 180 2.38 4.57 2.91
CA LEU A 180 1.13 4.95 3.57
C LEU A 180 0.30 5.99 2.80
N PRO A 181 0.84 7.18 2.43
CA PRO A 181 0.07 8.13 1.65
C PRO A 181 -0.28 7.61 0.25
N CYS A 182 0.54 6.74 -0.35
CA CYS A 182 0.20 6.10 -1.64
C CYS A 182 -1.06 5.23 -1.51
N ASP A 183 -1.16 4.43 -0.45
CA ASP A 183 -2.35 3.61 -0.21
C ASP A 183 -3.55 4.39 0.31
N LEU A 184 -3.34 5.54 0.96
CA LEU A 184 -4.46 6.43 1.30
C LEU A 184 -5.15 6.92 0.02
N VAL A 185 -4.37 7.23 -1.02
CA VAL A 185 -4.89 7.81 -2.26
C VAL A 185 -5.33 6.79 -3.32
N VAL A 186 -4.68 5.63 -3.35
CA VAL A 186 -5.06 4.51 -4.22
C VAL A 186 -5.89 3.55 -3.40
N SER A 187 -7.21 3.52 -3.59
CA SER A 187 -8.10 2.67 -2.82
C SER A 187 -9.41 2.40 -3.55
N GLY A 188 -10.07 1.29 -3.21
CA GLY A 188 -11.33 0.87 -3.81
C GLY A 188 -11.21 0.53 -5.30
N GLY A 189 -12.32 0.29 -5.98
CA GLY A 189 -12.32 -0.03 -7.40
C GLY A 189 -13.69 -0.47 -7.90
N HIS A 190 -13.81 -0.83 -9.18
CA HIS A 190 -15.06 -1.40 -9.67
C HIS A 190 -15.35 -2.74 -8.97
N GLY A 191 -16.29 -2.71 -8.02
CA GLY A 191 -16.68 -3.89 -7.23
C GLY A 191 -15.81 -4.16 -5.99
N LEU A 192 -14.94 -3.23 -5.60
CA LEU A 192 -14.13 -3.32 -4.37
C LEU A 192 -14.47 -2.17 -3.43
N SER A 193 -14.57 -2.48 -2.14
CA SER A 193 -14.70 -1.47 -1.09
C SER A 193 -13.43 -0.66 -0.95
N ASP A 194 -13.58 0.57 -0.46
CA ASP A 194 -12.43 1.36 -0.04
C ASP A 194 -11.75 0.68 1.15
N TRP A 195 -10.43 0.60 1.12
CA TRP A 195 -9.60 0.01 2.18
C TRP A 195 -8.96 1.11 3.01
N PRO A 196 -9.51 1.42 4.20
CA PRO A 196 -8.96 2.46 5.05
C PRO A 196 -7.72 1.97 5.80
N ILE A 197 -6.73 2.85 5.92
CA ILE A 197 -5.51 2.59 6.68
C ILE A 197 -5.74 2.97 8.14
N ARG A 198 -5.23 2.17 9.07
CA ARG A 198 -5.22 2.47 10.52
C ARG A 198 -3.78 2.71 11.00
N PRO A 199 -3.22 3.93 10.89
CA PRO A 199 -1.80 4.18 11.13
C PRO A 199 -1.32 3.82 12.54
N LEU A 200 -2.23 3.85 13.52
CA LEU A 200 -1.95 3.62 14.94
C LEU A 200 -2.48 2.27 15.46
N TRP A 201 -2.91 1.36 14.60
CA TRP A 201 -3.30 0.01 15.02
C TRP A 201 -2.11 -0.73 15.66
N PRO A 202 -2.29 -1.50 16.75
CA PRO A 202 -3.55 -1.90 17.40
C PRO A 202 -4.02 -0.96 18.53
N PHE A 203 -3.43 0.22 18.67
CA PHE A 203 -3.74 1.15 19.77
C PHE A 203 -4.93 2.06 19.49
N SER A 204 -5.31 2.22 18.22
CA SER A 204 -6.43 3.04 17.79
C SER A 204 -7.14 2.43 16.58
N GLU A 205 -8.45 2.57 16.55
CA GLU A 205 -9.32 2.16 15.44
C GLU A 205 -9.62 3.30 14.45
N VAL A 206 -9.02 4.48 14.65
CA VAL A 206 -9.17 5.60 13.72
C VAL A 206 -8.56 5.21 12.37
N ALA A 207 -9.39 5.29 11.33
CA ALA A 207 -9.04 4.86 9.99
C ALA A 207 -9.20 6.00 8.99
N PHE A 208 -8.32 6.04 7.98
CA PHE A 208 -8.28 7.08 6.96
C PHE A 208 -8.32 6.46 5.58
N VAL A 209 -9.08 7.06 4.66
CA VAL A 209 -9.06 6.71 3.24
C VAL A 209 -9.36 7.96 2.42
N PHE A 210 -8.70 8.09 1.27
CA PHE A 210 -8.91 9.21 0.36
C PHE A 210 -8.88 8.71 -1.08
N PRO A 211 -9.92 8.00 -1.56
CA PRO A 211 -9.85 7.14 -2.74
C PRO A 211 -9.83 7.93 -4.07
N LEU A 212 -8.79 8.72 -4.28
CA LEU A 212 -8.59 9.55 -5.47
C LEU A 212 -8.46 8.69 -6.71
N ILE A 213 -7.74 7.57 -6.60
CA ILE A 213 -7.41 6.69 -7.71
C ILE A 213 -7.98 5.31 -7.43
N PRO A 214 -8.75 4.72 -8.36
CA PRO A 214 -9.24 3.37 -8.15
C PRO A 214 -8.07 2.40 -8.27
N TRP A 215 -8.11 1.35 -7.48
CA TRP A 215 -7.20 0.23 -7.61
C TRP A 215 -7.30 -0.38 -9.01
N GLY A 216 -6.14 -0.65 -9.62
CA GLY A 216 -6.02 -1.10 -11.01
C GLY A 216 -5.99 0.03 -12.06
N ASP A 217 -5.98 1.30 -11.66
CA ASP A 217 -5.67 2.39 -12.59
C ASP A 217 -4.24 2.23 -13.14
N VAL A 218 -4.09 2.17 -14.46
CA VAL A 218 -2.80 1.90 -15.11
C VAL A 218 -1.88 3.13 -15.18
N GLY A 219 -2.40 4.32 -14.89
CA GLY A 219 -1.66 5.58 -15.01
C GLY A 219 -0.39 5.64 -14.17
N PRO A 220 -0.42 5.34 -12.85
CA PRO A 220 0.77 5.32 -12.02
C PRO A 220 1.84 4.37 -12.55
N THR A 221 1.46 3.16 -12.99
CA THR A 221 2.37 2.20 -13.63
C THR A 221 3.04 2.78 -14.86
N VAL A 222 2.27 3.38 -15.77
CA VAL A 222 2.82 3.98 -17.01
C VAL A 222 3.81 5.09 -16.69
N ILE A 223 3.47 5.98 -15.74
CA ILE A 223 4.33 7.09 -15.32
C ILE A 223 5.65 6.57 -14.74
N LEU A 224 5.57 5.66 -13.77
CA LEU A 224 6.73 5.11 -13.07
C LEU A 224 7.62 4.31 -14.02
N MET A 225 7.05 3.47 -14.88
CA MET A 225 7.82 2.69 -15.87
C MET A 225 8.48 3.59 -16.92
N ALA A 226 7.79 4.62 -17.43
CA ALA A 226 8.38 5.58 -18.35
C ALA A 226 9.55 6.33 -17.69
N GLY A 227 9.39 6.73 -16.43
CA GLY A 227 10.45 7.32 -15.61
C GLY A 227 11.65 6.40 -15.44
N ALA A 228 11.42 5.12 -15.13
CA ALA A 228 12.48 4.13 -14.98
C ALA A 228 13.24 3.89 -16.30
N ILE A 229 12.53 3.81 -17.43
CA ILE A 229 13.15 3.67 -18.76
C ILE A 229 13.97 4.92 -19.11
N TRP A 230 13.45 6.12 -18.85
CA TRP A 230 14.18 7.37 -19.08
C TRP A 230 15.44 7.41 -18.21
N ALA A 231 15.31 7.11 -16.93
CA ALA A 231 16.41 7.04 -15.97
C ALA A 231 17.52 6.09 -16.44
N ALA A 232 17.15 4.92 -16.97
CA ALA A 232 18.09 3.95 -17.53
C ALA A 232 18.81 4.48 -18.79
N LYS A 233 18.11 5.21 -19.65
CA LYS A 233 18.70 5.82 -20.86
C LYS A 233 19.57 7.04 -20.58
N HIS A 234 19.36 7.74 -19.47
CA HIS A 234 20.05 8.98 -19.12
C HIS A 234 20.64 8.93 -17.71
N PRO A 235 21.63 8.04 -17.44
CA PRO A 235 22.15 7.80 -16.10
C PRO A 235 22.74 9.06 -15.42
N ALA A 236 23.29 9.99 -16.21
CA ALA A 236 23.80 11.27 -15.70
C ALA A 236 22.70 12.14 -15.06
N GLN A 237 21.45 11.98 -15.50
CA GLN A 237 20.28 12.77 -15.09
C GLN A 237 19.33 12.00 -14.17
N VAL A 238 19.70 10.80 -13.70
CA VAL A 238 18.82 9.87 -12.97
C VAL A 238 18.07 10.52 -11.80
N THR A 239 18.72 11.40 -11.05
CA THR A 239 18.13 12.12 -9.92
C THR A 239 17.04 13.10 -10.38
N ALA A 240 17.32 13.92 -11.40
CA ALA A 240 16.35 14.86 -11.94
C ALA A 240 15.16 14.12 -12.59
N VAL A 241 15.43 13.08 -13.39
CA VAL A 241 14.39 12.26 -14.02
C VAL A 241 13.47 11.63 -12.98
N SER A 242 14.03 11.08 -11.89
CA SER A 242 13.22 10.46 -10.83
C SER A 242 12.39 11.49 -10.05
N ALA A 243 12.96 12.67 -9.76
CA ALA A 243 12.22 13.75 -9.11
C ALA A 243 11.05 14.24 -9.98
N VAL A 244 11.28 14.45 -11.28
CA VAL A 244 10.24 14.81 -12.24
C VAL A 244 9.19 13.71 -12.36
N THR A 245 9.58 12.43 -12.37
CA THR A 245 8.66 11.30 -12.41
C THR A 245 7.72 11.29 -11.20
N LEU A 246 8.25 11.47 -9.98
CA LEU A 246 7.45 11.53 -8.76
C LEU A 246 6.55 12.78 -8.70
N ALA A 247 7.05 13.93 -9.15
CA ALA A 247 6.24 15.14 -9.25
C ALA A 247 5.10 14.97 -10.25
N PHE A 248 5.36 14.36 -11.42
CA PHE A 248 4.35 14.06 -12.42
C PHE A 248 3.31 13.05 -11.91
N LEU A 249 3.75 12.04 -11.16
CA LEU A 249 2.83 11.14 -10.45
C LEU A 249 1.94 11.92 -9.47
N GLY A 250 2.50 12.81 -8.65
CA GLY A 250 1.71 13.65 -7.74
C GLY A 250 0.64 14.48 -8.46
N VAL A 251 1.02 15.15 -9.56
CA VAL A 251 0.08 15.90 -10.41
C VAL A 251 -1.00 14.99 -10.99
N TYR A 252 -0.63 13.79 -11.45
CA TYR A 252 -1.57 12.81 -11.97
C TYR A 252 -2.60 12.38 -10.92
N LEU A 253 -2.15 12.06 -9.69
CA LEU A 253 -3.02 11.66 -8.59
C LEU A 253 -4.05 12.75 -8.26
N VAL A 254 -3.62 14.02 -8.19
CA VAL A 254 -4.49 15.17 -7.95
C VAL A 254 -5.47 15.39 -9.10
N ALA A 255 -4.98 15.41 -10.35
CA ALA A 255 -5.82 15.62 -11.53
C ALA A 255 -6.88 14.52 -11.66
N ARG A 256 -6.51 13.27 -11.36
CA ARG A 256 -7.47 12.14 -11.35
C ARG A 256 -8.51 12.30 -10.25
N GLY A 257 -8.08 12.66 -9.04
CA GLY A 257 -8.97 12.94 -7.92
C GLY A 257 -10.00 14.01 -8.24
N TRP A 258 -9.55 15.11 -8.87
CA TRP A 258 -10.40 16.19 -9.33
C TRP A 258 -11.37 15.75 -10.42
N ALA A 259 -10.90 15.03 -11.45
CA ALA A 259 -11.74 14.53 -12.54
C ALA A 259 -12.83 13.56 -12.06
N ARG A 260 -12.63 12.92 -10.91
CA ARG A 260 -13.63 12.04 -10.26
C ARG A 260 -14.57 12.79 -9.29
N GLY A 261 -14.39 14.09 -9.11
CA GLY A 261 -15.17 14.89 -8.16
C GLY A 261 -14.83 14.63 -6.69
N MET A 262 -13.67 14.03 -6.41
CA MET A 262 -13.21 13.75 -5.04
C MET A 262 -12.53 14.96 -4.38
N LEU A 263 -12.11 15.93 -5.18
CA LEU A 263 -11.48 17.17 -4.73
C LEU A 263 -12.38 18.38 -5.05
N PRO A 264 -12.56 19.33 -4.11
CA PRO A 264 -13.30 20.56 -4.37
C PRO A 264 -12.59 21.41 -5.42
N ILE A 265 -13.38 22.24 -6.12
CA ILE A 265 -12.92 23.26 -7.08
C ILE A 265 -12.45 24.51 -6.33
#